data_AF-A0A8K0K7S8-F1
#
_entry.id   AF-A0A8K0K7S8-F1
#
_cell.length_a   1.000
_cell.length_b   1.000
_cell.length_c   1.000
_cell.angle_alpha   90.00
_cell.angle_beta   90.00
_cell.angle_gamma   90.00
#
_symmetry.space_group_name_H-M   'P 1'
#
loop_
_entity.id
_entity.type
_entity.pdbx_description
1 polymer ?
#
loop_
_entity_poly.entity_id
_entity_poly.type
_entity_poly.pdbx_seq_one_letter_code
_entity_poly.pdbx_strand_id
1 'polypeptide(L)'
;MPLPPALIARLAKRGIVPQSTEKAVEAATTSSNETEEEEEEVIAEDYDDKKDTPANKQEPETIDGVPYKLVGHHGCPNKYNVHHECTEFCKTYWGKGHIIPDPAYMKKKIKMMSKYPLPELWAESYDPGTGRHYYWDTRTGSVSWLPPEHPRAVISKSAAKIRWDLFGDKKIIADEEEKEEDKDEEDEVESRLKPSSRGNRSRDNRERESRESRRSGRPKVKDNDLDPMDPAAYSDTPRGTWSTGLGKKNEAKTGADTTASGPLYQMRPYPSPGAVLRANAEGSKK
;
A
#
# COMPACT_ATOMS: atom_id res chain seq x y z
N MET A 1 42.21 -38.33 23.68
CA MET A 1 43.54 -37.80 24.06
C MET A 1 43.32 -36.43 24.68
N PRO A 2 43.72 -36.19 25.94
CA PRO A 2 43.55 -34.90 26.59
C PRO A 2 44.37 -33.83 25.86
N LEU A 3 43.80 -32.64 25.65
CA LEU A 3 44.50 -31.53 25.00
C LEU A 3 45.62 -31.01 25.91
N PRO A 4 46.76 -30.56 25.35
CA PRO A 4 47.85 -30.01 26.15
C PRO A 4 47.41 -28.70 26.83
N PRO A 5 47.86 -28.46 28.09
CA PRO A 5 47.34 -27.39 28.95
C PRO A 5 47.53 -25.98 28.38
N ALA A 6 48.63 -25.76 27.65
CA ALA A 6 48.90 -24.48 26.99
C ALA A 6 47.88 -24.14 25.88
N LEU A 7 47.31 -25.16 25.23
CA LEU A 7 46.33 -25.00 24.16
C LEU A 7 44.94 -24.75 24.76
N ILE A 8 44.60 -25.44 25.86
CA ILE A 8 43.36 -25.21 26.64
C ILE A 8 43.30 -23.76 27.13
N ALA A 9 44.37 -23.22 27.70
CA ALA A 9 44.41 -21.82 28.17
C ALA A 9 44.19 -20.80 27.04
N ARG A 10 44.73 -21.07 25.84
CA ARG A 10 44.52 -20.23 24.66
C ARG A 10 43.08 -20.31 24.13
N LEU A 11 42.48 -21.50 24.17
CA LEU A 11 41.09 -21.70 23.77
C LEU A 11 40.10 -21.09 24.79
N ALA A 12 40.41 -21.17 26.09
CA ALA A 12 39.64 -20.52 27.16
C ALA A 12 39.68 -19.00 27.04
N LYS A 13 40.85 -18.40 26.74
CA LYS A 13 40.96 -16.96 26.45
C LYS A 13 40.16 -16.51 25.22
N ARG A 14 39.86 -17.43 24.30
CA ARG A 14 39.04 -17.19 23.11
C ARG A 14 37.57 -17.59 23.32
N GLY A 15 37.18 -17.98 24.54
CA GLY A 15 35.80 -18.36 24.88
C GLY A 15 35.32 -19.68 24.28
N ILE A 16 36.23 -20.53 23.78
CA ILE A 16 35.88 -21.77 23.06
C ILE A 16 35.64 -22.94 24.03
N VAL A 17 36.18 -22.87 25.25
CA VAL A 17 36.03 -23.93 26.27
C VAL A 17 35.53 -23.31 27.57
N PRO A 18 34.46 -23.83 28.20
CA PRO A 18 33.95 -23.35 29.48
C PRO A 18 34.98 -23.60 30.59
N GLN A 19 35.24 -22.60 31.44
CA GLN A 19 36.13 -22.74 32.59
C GLN A 19 35.42 -23.56 33.68
N SER A 20 35.75 -24.84 33.80
CA SER A 20 35.23 -25.71 34.86
C SER A 20 36.01 -25.48 36.16
N THR A 21 35.37 -24.87 37.16
CA THR A 21 35.90 -24.67 38.52
C THR A 21 35.31 -25.69 39.49
N GLU A 22 36.14 -26.61 39.99
CA GLU A 22 35.90 -27.51 41.14
C GLU A 22 37.31 -27.79 41.72
N LYS A 23 37.68 -27.69 43.01
CA LYS A 23 37.02 -27.72 44.33
C LYS A 23 37.99 -27.15 45.39
N ALA A 24 37.47 -26.54 46.46
CA ALA A 24 38.02 -26.63 47.82
C ALA A 24 36.89 -26.42 48.83
N VAL A 25 36.77 -27.33 49.80
CA VAL A 25 35.70 -27.43 50.79
C VAL A 25 36.35 -27.46 52.20
N GLU A 26 35.76 -26.68 53.12
CA GLU A 26 35.71 -26.79 54.60
C GLU A 26 36.95 -26.49 55.50
N ALA A 27 36.81 -25.45 56.35
CA ALA A 27 37.09 -25.48 57.79
C ALA A 27 36.41 -24.29 58.55
N ALA A 28 35.90 -24.59 59.74
CA ALA A 28 34.90 -23.88 60.56
C ALA A 28 35.31 -22.60 61.34
N THR A 29 34.26 -21.90 61.85
CA THR A 29 34.15 -21.07 63.09
C THR A 29 34.89 -19.70 63.09
N THR A 30 34.32 -18.52 63.45
CA THR A 30 33.44 -18.14 64.57
C THR A 30 32.91 -16.68 64.35
N SER A 31 31.87 -16.28 65.09
CA SER A 31 31.08 -15.03 65.03
C SER A 31 31.80 -13.68 65.21
N SER A 32 31.30 -12.59 64.59
CA SER A 32 30.54 -11.49 65.23
C SER A 32 30.44 -10.22 64.35
N ASN A 33 29.22 -9.64 64.28
CA ASN A 33 28.78 -8.26 63.99
C ASN A 33 29.66 -7.30 63.15
N GLU A 34 29.08 -6.71 62.08
CA GLU A 34 28.65 -5.29 61.99
C GLU A 34 28.10 -4.94 60.58
N THR A 35 26.81 -4.56 60.56
CA THR A 35 26.11 -3.50 59.77
C THR A 35 26.30 -3.26 58.26
N GLU A 36 25.14 -3.09 57.59
CA GLU A 36 24.82 -2.16 56.47
C GLU A 36 25.34 -2.57 55.07
N GLU A 37 24.58 -2.68 53.96
CA GLU A 37 23.23 -2.30 53.51
C GLU A 37 22.70 -3.41 52.58
N GLU A 38 21.44 -3.82 52.75
CA GLU A 38 20.74 -4.68 51.80
C GLU A 38 20.28 -3.81 50.62
N GLU A 39 20.99 -3.90 49.48
CA GLU A 39 20.41 -3.53 48.19
C GLU A 39 19.32 -4.57 47.89
N GLU A 40 18.11 -4.31 48.39
CA GLU A 40 16.90 -4.95 47.86
C GLU A 40 16.82 -4.59 46.38
N GLU A 41 17.29 -5.50 45.53
CA GLU A 41 16.99 -5.46 44.11
C GLU A 41 15.46 -5.54 43.97
N VAL A 42 14.84 -4.37 43.77
CA VAL A 42 13.46 -4.25 43.30
C VAL A 42 13.42 -4.80 41.89
N ILE A 43 13.31 -6.12 41.78
CA ILE A 43 12.93 -6.80 40.57
C ILE A 43 11.48 -6.39 40.35
N ALA A 44 11.28 -5.34 39.56
CA ALA A 44 9.98 -5.06 38.97
C ALA A 44 9.64 -6.26 38.08
N GLU A 45 8.97 -7.24 38.67
CA GLU A 45 8.23 -8.27 37.96
C GLU A 45 7.16 -7.52 37.16
N ASP A 46 7.47 -7.24 35.89
CA ASP A 46 6.53 -6.73 34.91
C ASP A 46 5.47 -7.82 34.68
N TYR A 47 4.48 -7.84 35.57
CA TYR A 47 3.23 -8.59 35.44
C TYR A 47 2.39 -7.97 34.32
N ASP A 48 2.89 -7.97 33.09
CA ASP A 48 2.05 -7.83 31.91
C ASP A 48 1.97 -9.19 31.23
N ASP A 49 0.97 -9.93 31.70
CA ASP A 49 0.56 -11.26 31.29
C ASP A 49 0.16 -11.21 29.80
N LYS A 50 1.16 -11.23 28.92
CA LYS A 50 0.95 -11.31 27.46
C LYS A 50 0.38 -12.68 27.15
N LYS A 51 -0.95 -12.77 27.24
CA LYS A 51 -1.72 -13.82 26.57
C LYS A 51 -1.32 -13.77 25.10
N ASP A 52 -0.61 -14.80 24.66
CA ASP A 52 -0.32 -15.11 23.27
C ASP A 52 -1.63 -15.22 22.47
N THR A 53 -2.15 -14.06 22.07
CA THR A 53 -3.11 -13.92 20.99
C THR A 53 -2.29 -13.69 19.72
N PRO A 54 -2.63 -14.33 18.59
CA PRO A 54 -1.84 -14.23 17.38
C PRO A 54 -1.74 -12.76 16.97
N ALA A 55 -0.51 -12.24 17.07
CA ALA A 55 -0.14 -10.86 16.87
C ALA A 55 -0.84 -10.23 15.66
N ASN A 56 -1.88 -9.43 15.94
CA ASN A 56 -2.20 -8.30 15.09
C ASN A 56 -1.01 -7.35 15.20
N LYS A 57 -0.03 -7.47 14.29
CA LYS A 57 1.06 -6.51 14.16
C LYS A 57 0.42 -5.17 13.83
N GLN A 58 0.18 -4.35 14.85
CA GLN A 58 -0.14 -2.94 14.65
C GLN A 58 1.03 -2.34 13.87
N GLU A 59 0.81 -2.13 12.57
CA GLU A 59 1.76 -1.43 11.72
C GLU A 59 1.98 -0.03 12.34
N PRO A 60 3.23 0.46 12.44
CA PRO A 60 3.50 1.75 13.06
C PRO A 60 2.64 2.82 12.38
N GLU A 61 1.93 3.63 13.17
CA GLU A 61 0.96 4.58 12.63
C GLU A 61 1.62 5.59 11.68
N THR A 62 2.89 5.93 11.94
CA THR A 62 3.69 6.86 11.14
C THR A 62 5.10 6.34 10.88
N ILE A 63 5.63 6.66 9.69
CA ILE A 63 7.05 6.50 9.31
C ILE A 63 7.55 7.89 8.90
N ASP A 64 8.59 8.39 9.58
CA ASP A 64 9.15 9.73 9.35
C ASP A 64 8.10 10.86 9.36
N GLY A 65 7.09 10.74 10.23
CA GLY A 65 5.98 11.68 10.36
C GLY A 65 4.93 11.59 9.25
N VAL A 66 5.00 10.58 8.37
CA VAL A 66 4.00 10.33 7.33
C VAL A 66 3.19 9.08 7.70
N PRO A 67 1.85 9.10 7.64
CA PRO A 67 1.06 7.92 7.96
C PRO A 67 1.39 6.76 7.04
N TYR A 68 1.43 5.55 7.59
CA TYR A 68 1.79 4.35 6.85
C TYR A 68 0.88 4.11 5.63
N LYS A 69 -0.41 4.46 5.75
CA LYS A 69 -1.40 4.43 4.65
C LYS A 69 -0.93 5.21 3.42
N LEU A 70 -0.18 6.30 3.60
CA LEU A 70 0.30 7.17 2.53
C LEU A 70 1.62 6.70 1.90
N VAL A 71 2.35 5.74 2.47
CA VAL A 71 3.57 5.21 1.86
C VAL A 71 3.24 4.24 0.72
N GLY A 72 2.13 3.51 0.88
CA GLY A 72 1.73 2.44 -0.03
C GLY A 72 2.49 1.14 0.24
N HIS A 73 1.98 0.04 -0.31
CA HIS A 73 2.55 -1.29 -0.11
C HIS A 73 3.98 -1.39 -0.67
N HIS A 74 4.94 -1.91 0.10
CA HIS A 74 6.36 -1.94 -0.28
C HIS A 74 6.62 -2.65 -1.61
N GLY A 75 5.85 -3.70 -1.91
CA GLY A 75 5.97 -4.49 -3.13
C GLY A 75 5.24 -3.88 -4.32
N CYS A 76 4.43 -2.83 -4.12
CA CYS A 76 3.67 -2.24 -5.21
C CYS A 76 4.59 -1.44 -6.15
N PRO A 77 4.58 -1.73 -7.47
CA PRO A 77 5.34 -0.96 -8.44
C PRO A 77 4.79 0.45 -8.63
N ASN A 78 3.50 0.68 -8.35
CA ASN A 78 2.83 1.96 -8.61
C ASN A 78 2.83 2.92 -7.41
N LYS A 79 3.50 2.59 -6.30
CA LYS A 79 3.49 3.45 -5.09
C LYS A 79 4.13 4.83 -5.29
N TYR A 80 4.96 5.00 -6.33
CA TYR A 80 5.55 6.30 -6.67
C TYR A 80 4.52 7.24 -7.31
N ASN A 81 3.42 6.71 -7.86
CA ASN A 81 2.35 7.53 -8.39
C ASN A 81 1.58 8.15 -7.23
N VAL A 82 1.56 9.48 -7.20
CA VAL A 82 0.90 10.28 -6.16
C VAL A 82 -0.59 9.98 -6.08
N HIS A 83 -1.24 9.63 -7.18
CA HIS A 83 -2.67 9.32 -7.22
C HIS A 83 -2.99 7.83 -7.00
N HIS A 84 -1.98 6.98 -6.86
CA HIS A 84 -2.21 5.57 -6.61
C HIS A 84 -2.40 5.31 -5.12
N GLU A 85 -3.55 4.73 -4.78
CA GLU A 85 -3.83 4.18 -3.47
C GLU A 85 -3.65 2.67 -3.48
N CYS A 86 -2.76 2.17 -2.61
CA CYS A 86 -2.55 0.73 -2.49
C CYS A 86 -3.73 0.08 -1.79
N THR A 87 -4.51 -0.69 -2.54
CA THR A 87 -5.59 -1.54 -2.02
C THR A 87 -5.04 -2.88 -1.53
N GLU A 88 -5.88 -3.69 -0.88
CA GLU A 88 -5.53 -5.07 -0.49
C GLU A 88 -5.09 -5.94 -1.68
N PHE A 89 -5.64 -5.66 -2.87
CA PHE A 89 -5.18 -6.30 -4.11
C PHE A 89 -3.68 -6.06 -4.34
N CYS A 90 -3.17 -4.85 -4.09
CA CYS A 90 -1.75 -4.58 -4.27
C CYS A 90 -0.90 -5.37 -3.28
N LYS A 91 -1.37 -5.55 -2.05
CA LYS A 91 -0.69 -6.34 -1.01
C LYS A 91 -0.62 -7.82 -1.40
N THR A 92 -1.73 -8.40 -1.85
CA THR A 92 -1.83 -9.83 -2.21
C THR A 92 -1.15 -10.14 -3.54
N TYR A 93 -1.36 -9.31 -4.57
CA TYR A 93 -0.84 -9.54 -5.91
C TYR A 93 0.67 -9.34 -5.98
N TRP A 94 1.19 -8.27 -5.37
CA TRP A 94 2.63 -7.97 -5.44
C TRP A 94 3.43 -8.55 -4.28
N GLY A 95 2.82 -8.80 -3.12
CA GLY A 95 3.49 -9.41 -1.97
C GLY A 95 4.81 -8.72 -1.64
N LYS A 96 5.91 -9.48 -1.57
CA LYS A 96 7.25 -8.94 -1.29
C LYS A 96 7.90 -8.15 -2.44
N GLY A 97 7.27 -8.11 -3.61
CA GLY A 97 7.85 -7.52 -4.81
C GLY A 97 9.12 -8.27 -5.24
N HIS A 98 10.03 -7.55 -5.89
CA HIS A 98 11.33 -8.05 -6.33
C HIS A 98 12.32 -8.05 -5.17
N ILE A 99 12.48 -9.18 -4.48
CA ILE A 99 13.44 -9.30 -3.36
C ILE A 99 14.89 -9.27 -3.85
N ILE A 100 15.16 -9.92 -4.98
CA ILE A 100 16.49 -10.05 -5.55
C ILE A 100 16.59 -9.10 -6.76
N PRO A 101 17.51 -8.12 -6.75
CA PRO A 101 17.71 -7.25 -7.89
C PRO A 101 18.32 -8.02 -9.06
N ASP A 102 17.97 -7.61 -10.29
CA ASP A 102 18.56 -8.19 -11.50
C ASP A 102 20.10 -7.99 -11.51
N PRO A 103 20.90 -9.06 -11.66
CA PRO A 103 22.36 -8.97 -11.70
C PRO A 103 22.88 -8.04 -12.81
N ALA A 104 22.22 -7.96 -13.96
CA ALA A 104 22.65 -7.07 -15.04
C ALA A 104 22.41 -5.60 -14.69
N TYR A 105 21.28 -5.29 -14.05
CA TYR A 105 21.02 -3.99 -13.44
C TYR A 105 22.07 -3.63 -12.37
N MET A 106 22.41 -4.54 -11.47
CA MET A 106 23.42 -4.28 -10.41
C MET A 106 24.78 -3.89 -10.98
N LYS A 107 25.24 -4.56 -12.05
CA LYS A 107 26.48 -4.18 -12.76
C LYS A 107 26.42 -2.75 -13.31
N LYS A 108 25.31 -2.37 -13.93
CA LYS A 108 25.11 -1.00 -14.46
C LYS A 108 25.09 0.03 -13.34
N LYS A 109 24.42 -0.28 -12.24
CA LYS A 109 24.38 0.58 -11.04
C LYS A 109 25.77 0.79 -10.45
N ILE A 110 26.54 -0.27 -10.21
CA ILE A 110 27.91 -0.16 -9.66
C ILE A 110 28.78 0.73 -10.54
N LYS A 111 28.71 0.57 -11.87
CA LYS A 111 29.44 1.43 -12.81
C LYS A 111 28.98 2.89 -12.72
N MET A 112 27.69 3.13 -12.53
CA MET A 112 27.13 4.46 -12.36
C MET A 112 27.54 5.11 -11.03
N MET A 113 27.57 4.34 -9.93
CA MET A 113 28.06 4.77 -8.61
C MET A 113 29.55 5.11 -8.62
N SER A 114 30.35 4.38 -9.39
CA SER A 114 31.77 4.68 -9.54
C SER A 114 32.02 6.04 -10.23
N LYS A 115 31.07 6.52 -11.04
CA LYS A 115 31.20 7.80 -11.74
C LYS A 115 30.58 8.96 -10.96
N TYR A 116 29.50 8.70 -10.23
CA TYR A 116 28.76 9.67 -9.45
C TYR A 116 28.57 9.10 -8.04
N PRO A 117 29.56 9.25 -7.15
CA PRO A 117 29.45 8.81 -5.76
C PRO A 117 28.36 9.60 -5.02
N LEU A 118 27.82 9.01 -3.96
CA LEU A 118 26.82 9.70 -3.15
C LEU A 118 27.48 10.72 -2.21
N PRO A 119 26.91 11.94 -2.08
CA PRO A 119 27.28 12.87 -1.02
C PRO A 119 26.95 12.32 0.38
N GLU A 120 27.59 12.87 1.42
CA GLU A 120 27.51 12.38 2.81
C GLU A 120 26.09 12.25 3.37
N LEU A 121 25.20 13.20 3.02
CA LEU A 121 23.82 13.21 3.50
C LEU A 121 22.84 12.44 2.60
N TRP A 122 23.35 11.73 1.58
CA TRP A 122 22.52 10.92 0.70
C TRP A 122 22.72 9.43 0.99
N ALA A 123 21.60 8.73 1.16
CA ALA A 123 21.57 7.30 1.37
C ALA A 123 20.97 6.59 0.15
N GLU A 124 21.47 5.38 -0.10
CA GLU A 124 20.91 4.46 -1.08
C GLU A 124 19.85 3.59 -0.43
N SER A 125 18.73 3.37 -1.11
CA SER A 125 17.68 2.45 -0.68
C SER A 125 17.18 1.60 -1.84
N TYR A 126 16.97 0.31 -1.59
CA TYR A 126 16.42 -0.62 -2.57
C TYR A 126 14.90 -0.61 -2.50
N ASP A 127 14.25 -0.46 -3.65
CA ASP A 127 12.81 -0.56 -3.79
C ASP A 127 12.38 -1.92 -4.36
N PRO A 128 11.74 -2.80 -3.55
CA PRO A 128 11.21 -4.07 -4.04
C PRO A 128 10.10 -3.92 -5.07
N GLY A 129 9.32 -2.85 -5.04
CA GLY A 129 8.20 -2.67 -5.98
C GLY A 129 8.66 -2.43 -7.42
N THR A 130 9.74 -1.66 -7.60
CA THR A 130 10.32 -1.39 -8.93
C THR A 130 11.53 -2.28 -9.26
N GLY A 131 12.07 -3.00 -8.27
CA GLY A 131 13.29 -3.80 -8.40
C GLY A 131 14.53 -2.95 -8.64
N ARG A 132 14.53 -1.69 -8.18
CA ARG A 132 15.58 -0.69 -8.44
C ARG A 132 15.94 0.05 -7.17
N HIS A 133 17.13 0.63 -7.15
CA HIS A 133 17.56 1.52 -6.09
C HIS A 133 17.14 2.94 -6.43
N TYR A 134 16.73 3.65 -5.39
CA TYR A 134 16.61 5.10 -5.37
C TYR A 134 17.53 5.65 -4.29
N TYR A 135 17.71 6.96 -4.32
CA TYR A 135 18.58 7.69 -3.43
C TYR A 135 17.76 8.75 -2.73
N TRP A 136 18.04 8.98 -1.46
CA TRP A 136 17.30 9.95 -0.67
C TRP A 136 18.24 10.72 0.26
N ASP A 137 17.90 11.99 0.48
CA ASP A 137 18.61 12.87 1.39
C ASP A 137 18.08 12.66 2.82
N THR A 138 18.95 12.24 3.73
CA THR A 138 18.58 11.95 5.12
C THR A 138 18.18 13.19 5.91
N ARG A 139 18.60 14.38 5.47
CA ARG A 139 18.29 15.65 6.13
C ARG A 139 16.97 16.23 5.66
N THR A 140 16.70 16.18 4.35
CA THR A 140 15.53 16.85 3.76
C THR A 140 14.37 15.91 3.42
N GLY A 141 14.62 14.60 3.37
CA GLY A 141 13.66 13.61 2.88
C GLY A 141 13.39 13.71 1.37
N SER A 142 14.25 14.40 0.62
CA SER A 142 14.16 14.49 -0.84
C SER A 142 14.61 13.17 -1.47
N VAL A 143 14.01 12.79 -2.60
CA VAL A 143 14.27 11.51 -3.28
C VAL A 143 14.65 11.73 -4.75
N SER A 144 15.45 10.82 -5.30
CA SER A 144 15.84 10.76 -6.71
C SER A 144 16.13 9.32 -7.15
N TRP A 145 15.84 9.00 -8.42
CA TRP A 145 16.16 7.69 -9.01
C TRP A 145 17.62 7.56 -9.48
N LEU A 146 18.34 8.67 -9.53
CA LEU A 146 19.77 8.74 -9.87
C LEU A 146 20.51 9.49 -8.75
N PRO A 147 21.82 9.29 -8.57
CA PRO A 147 22.62 10.07 -7.63
C PRO A 147 22.41 11.57 -7.84
N PRO A 148 22.40 12.37 -6.78
CA PRO A 148 22.13 13.81 -6.89
C PRO A 148 23.13 14.54 -7.81
N GLU A 149 24.37 14.07 -7.91
CA GLU A 149 25.39 14.64 -8.81
C GLU A 149 25.23 14.22 -10.28
N HIS A 150 24.34 13.27 -10.58
CA HIS A 150 24.13 12.83 -11.95
C HIS A 150 23.40 13.92 -12.75
N PRO A 151 23.83 14.25 -13.98
CA PRO A 151 23.27 15.38 -14.76
C PRO A 151 21.79 15.25 -15.14
N ARG A 152 21.25 14.03 -15.04
CA ARG A 152 19.82 13.72 -15.28
C ARG A 152 19.04 13.44 -14.00
N ALA A 153 19.64 13.65 -12.83
CA ALA A 153 18.95 13.46 -11.56
C ALA A 153 17.86 14.51 -11.41
N VAL A 154 16.69 14.07 -10.99
CA VAL A 154 15.57 14.95 -10.66
C VAL A 154 15.27 14.73 -9.20
N ILE A 155 15.66 15.70 -8.39
CA ILE A 155 15.43 15.70 -6.94
C ILE A 155 14.02 16.23 -6.70
N SER A 156 13.22 15.45 -5.98
CA SER A 156 11.82 15.79 -5.69
C SER A 156 11.44 15.37 -4.29
N LYS A 157 10.29 15.84 -3.79
CA LYS A 157 9.68 15.31 -2.57
C LYS A 157 9.27 13.85 -2.78
N SER A 158 9.29 13.04 -1.72
CA SER A 158 8.78 11.66 -1.80
C SER A 158 7.29 11.65 -2.18
N ALA A 159 6.87 10.62 -2.93
CA ALA A 159 5.47 10.48 -3.33
C ALA A 159 4.52 10.44 -2.12
N ALA A 160 4.96 9.83 -1.02
CA ALA A 160 4.22 9.82 0.24
C ALA A 160 4.03 11.23 0.83
N LYS A 161 5.08 12.06 0.79
CA LYS A 161 5.01 13.45 1.25
C LYS A 161 4.14 14.31 0.34
N ILE A 162 4.18 14.10 -0.98
CA ILE A 162 3.29 14.81 -1.91
C ILE A 162 1.83 14.40 -1.66
N ARG A 163 1.55 13.11 -1.42
CA ARG A 163 0.22 12.65 -1.04
C ARG A 163 -0.27 13.30 0.25
N TRP A 164 0.62 13.46 1.23
CA TRP A 164 0.31 14.14 2.48
C TRP A 164 -0.04 15.61 2.23
N ASP A 165 0.80 16.32 1.48
CA ASP A 165 0.56 17.73 1.17
C ASP A 165 -0.75 17.96 0.38
N LEU A 166 -1.23 16.97 -0.39
CA LEU A 166 -2.45 17.07 -1.22
C LEU A 166 -3.73 16.57 -0.54
N PHE A 167 -3.63 15.47 0.19
CA PHE A 167 -4.77 14.69 0.68
C PHE A 167 -4.73 14.45 2.20
N GLY A 168 -3.62 14.76 2.88
CA GLY A 168 -3.43 14.54 4.32
C GLY A 168 -4.54 15.17 5.14
N ASP A 169 -4.76 16.47 4.97
CA ASP A 169 -5.79 17.19 5.73
C ASP A 169 -7.20 16.62 5.51
N LYS A 170 -7.55 16.28 4.26
CA LYS A 170 -8.89 15.75 3.93
C LYS A 170 -9.10 14.32 4.41
N LYS A 171 -8.05 13.50 4.42
CA LYS A 171 -8.14 12.08 4.79
C LYS A 171 -8.08 11.89 6.31
N ILE A 172 -7.37 12.76 7.03
CA ILE A 172 -7.39 12.79 8.50
C ILE A 172 -8.78 13.20 8.98
N ILE A 173 -9.37 14.26 8.42
CA ILE A 173 -10.72 14.71 8.79
C ILE A 173 -11.75 13.60 8.53
N ALA A 174 -11.70 12.93 7.36
CA ALA A 174 -12.61 11.82 7.06
C ALA A 174 -12.41 10.59 7.98
N ASP A 175 -11.16 10.21 8.26
CA ASP A 175 -10.86 9.10 9.17
C ASP A 175 -11.23 9.43 10.64
N GLU A 176 -11.26 10.72 11.03
CA GLU A 176 -11.74 11.19 12.35
C GLU A 176 -13.27 11.20 12.42
N GLU A 177 -13.96 11.65 11.36
CA GLU A 177 -15.42 11.62 11.25
C GLU A 177 -15.96 10.18 11.31
N GLU A 178 -15.37 9.22 10.57
CA GLU A 178 -15.78 7.80 10.64
C GLU A 178 -15.59 7.20 12.04
N LYS A 179 -14.53 7.60 12.77
CA LYS A 179 -14.29 7.11 14.15
C LYS A 179 -15.22 7.72 15.19
N GLU A 180 -15.71 8.93 14.97
CA GLU A 180 -16.72 9.56 15.83
C GLU A 180 -18.08 8.88 15.59
N GLU A 181 -18.44 8.58 14.33
CA GLU A 181 -19.67 7.83 13.99
C GLU A 181 -19.68 6.42 14.60
N ASP A 182 -18.55 5.68 14.54
CA ASP A 182 -18.45 4.35 15.15
C ASP A 182 -18.60 4.38 16.68
N LYS A 183 -18.15 5.44 17.36
CA LYS A 183 -18.32 5.62 18.81
C LYS A 183 -19.76 5.93 19.18
N ASP A 184 -20.43 6.78 18.41
CA ASP A 184 -21.85 7.09 18.61
C ASP A 184 -22.73 5.85 18.41
N GLU A 185 -22.38 4.94 17.49
CA GLU A 185 -23.06 3.66 17.32
C GLU A 185 -22.83 2.69 18.50
N GLU A 186 -21.62 2.63 19.07
CA GLU A 186 -21.29 1.79 20.23
C GLU A 186 -22.01 2.25 21.52
N ASP A 187 -22.12 3.55 21.77
CA ASP A 187 -22.86 4.10 22.91
C ASP A 187 -24.40 3.90 22.77
N GLU A 188 -24.94 3.85 21.54
CA GLU A 188 -26.38 3.58 21.32
C GLU A 188 -26.75 2.10 21.57
N VAL A 189 -25.83 1.13 21.37
CA VAL A 189 -26.10 -0.30 21.61
C VAL A 189 -25.99 -0.72 23.07
N GLU A 190 -25.14 -0.09 23.89
CA GLU A 190 -25.03 -0.36 25.35
C GLU A 190 -26.35 0.02 26.08
N SER A 191 -27.07 1.03 25.59
CA SER A 191 -28.33 1.50 26.20
C SER A 191 -29.57 0.63 25.90
N ARG A 192 -29.48 -0.34 24.98
CA ARG A 192 -30.64 -1.15 24.50
C ARG A 192 -30.77 -2.55 25.11
N LEU A 193 -29.91 -2.94 26.06
CA LEU A 193 -30.01 -4.26 26.71
C LEU A 193 -30.92 -4.24 27.95
N LYS A 194 -32.24 -4.19 27.73
CA LYS A 194 -33.24 -4.78 28.66
C LYS A 194 -34.07 -5.83 27.93
N PRO A 195 -34.26 -7.05 28.50
CA PRO A 195 -34.93 -8.12 27.78
C PRO A 195 -36.45 -7.97 27.90
N SER A 196 -37.13 -7.74 26.78
CA SER A 196 -38.56 -7.98 26.66
C SER A 196 -38.81 -8.91 25.47
N SER A 197 -39.20 -10.13 25.80
CA SER A 197 -39.73 -11.16 24.92
C SER A 197 -40.80 -10.60 23.98
N ARG A 198 -40.53 -10.63 22.66
CA ARG A 198 -41.44 -10.96 21.54
C ARG A 198 -40.97 -10.36 20.23
N GLY A 199 -40.87 -11.17 19.17
CA GLY A 199 -41.03 -10.65 17.80
C GLY A 199 -40.04 -11.14 16.75
N ASN A 200 -39.89 -12.44 16.57
CA ASN A 200 -39.12 -13.06 15.48
C ASN A 200 -39.86 -12.93 14.11
N ARG A 201 -40.13 -11.69 13.65
CA ARG A 201 -40.84 -11.42 12.37
C ARG A 201 -40.30 -10.24 11.54
N SER A 202 -39.32 -9.47 12.02
CA SER A 202 -38.89 -8.24 11.32
C SER A 202 -37.68 -8.41 10.38
N ARG A 203 -36.82 -9.40 10.63
CA ARG A 203 -35.55 -9.54 9.88
C ARG A 203 -35.73 -9.99 8.43
N ASP A 204 -36.78 -10.76 8.15
CA ASP A 204 -37.08 -11.30 6.82
C ASP A 204 -37.64 -10.23 5.86
N ASN A 205 -38.23 -9.14 6.38
CA ASN A 205 -38.84 -8.10 5.54
C ASN A 205 -37.81 -7.10 4.98
N ARG A 206 -36.78 -6.75 5.76
CA ARG A 206 -35.69 -5.85 5.31
C ARG A 206 -34.83 -6.46 4.21
N GLU A 207 -34.60 -7.77 4.27
CA GLU A 207 -33.82 -8.46 3.25
C GLU A 207 -34.59 -8.61 1.93
N ARG A 208 -35.93 -8.70 2.01
CA ARG A 208 -36.82 -8.70 0.84
C ARG A 208 -36.87 -7.32 0.17
N GLU A 209 -36.99 -6.22 0.93
CA GLU A 209 -36.97 -4.85 0.40
C GLU A 209 -35.63 -4.47 -0.27
N SER A 210 -34.50 -4.90 0.32
CA SER A 210 -33.17 -4.64 -0.26
C SER A 210 -32.91 -5.42 -1.56
N ARG A 211 -33.53 -6.60 -1.71
CA ARG A 211 -33.45 -7.41 -2.94
C ARG A 211 -34.44 -6.93 -4.02
N GLU A 212 -35.60 -6.41 -3.62
CA GLU A 212 -36.60 -5.81 -4.53
C GLU A 212 -36.09 -4.49 -5.13
N SER A 213 -35.43 -3.64 -4.33
CA SER A 213 -34.84 -2.36 -4.76
C SER A 213 -33.65 -2.50 -5.70
N ARG A 214 -32.91 -3.62 -5.64
CA ARG A 214 -31.83 -3.93 -6.60
C ARG A 214 -32.32 -4.61 -7.88
N ARG A 215 -33.54 -5.17 -7.89
CA ARG A 215 -34.17 -5.78 -9.09
C ARG A 215 -35.05 -4.80 -9.87
N SER A 216 -35.57 -3.77 -9.21
CA SER A 216 -36.26 -2.68 -9.89
C SER A 216 -35.22 -1.71 -10.45
N GLY A 217 -34.86 -1.89 -11.72
CA GLY A 217 -33.98 -0.96 -12.42
C GLY A 217 -34.46 0.49 -12.22
N ARG A 218 -33.53 1.37 -11.83
CA ARG A 218 -33.77 2.80 -11.61
C ARG A 218 -34.71 3.33 -12.70
N PRO A 219 -35.96 3.74 -12.39
CA PRO A 219 -36.81 4.34 -13.40
C PRO A 219 -36.07 5.57 -13.90
N LYS A 220 -35.72 5.59 -15.19
CA LYS A 220 -35.20 6.79 -15.84
C LYS A 220 -36.33 7.82 -15.78
N VAL A 221 -36.29 8.69 -14.78
CA VAL A 221 -37.16 9.85 -14.70
C VAL A 221 -36.77 10.73 -15.88
N LYS A 222 -37.68 10.80 -16.86
CA LYS A 222 -37.56 11.73 -17.98
C LYS A 222 -37.77 13.15 -17.45
N ASP A 223 -36.93 14.04 -17.99
CA ASP A 223 -37.07 15.49 -18.10
C ASP A 223 -36.65 16.44 -16.96
N ASN A 224 -36.25 16.00 -15.76
CA ASN A 224 -35.84 16.95 -14.70
C ASN A 224 -34.59 16.58 -13.87
N ASP A 225 -33.79 15.62 -14.30
CA ASP A 225 -32.53 15.18 -13.64
C ASP A 225 -31.27 15.88 -14.22
N LEU A 226 -31.42 17.11 -14.75
CA LEU A 226 -30.29 17.93 -15.21
C LEU A 226 -29.92 18.95 -14.13
N ASP A 227 -28.63 19.12 -13.91
CA ASP A 227 -28.11 20.13 -12.99
C ASP A 227 -28.64 21.52 -13.42
N PRO A 228 -29.25 22.30 -12.50
CA PRO A 228 -29.63 23.70 -12.72
C PRO A 228 -28.46 24.64 -13.04
N MET A 229 -27.25 24.14 -13.23
CA MET A 229 -26.10 24.88 -13.75
C MET A 229 -25.53 24.26 -15.04
N ASP A 230 -26.12 23.17 -15.56
CA ASP A 230 -25.71 22.58 -16.84
C ASP A 230 -26.23 23.43 -18.01
N PRO A 231 -25.38 23.87 -18.95
CA PRO A 231 -25.80 24.57 -20.17
C PRO A 231 -26.87 23.82 -20.98
N ALA A 232 -26.92 22.49 -20.91
CA ALA A 232 -27.96 21.67 -21.56
C ALA A 232 -29.34 21.77 -20.86
N ALA A 233 -29.41 22.31 -19.65
CA ALA A 233 -30.65 22.56 -18.93
C ALA A 233 -31.38 23.83 -19.40
N TYR A 234 -30.64 24.85 -19.87
CA TYR A 234 -31.21 26.15 -20.28
C TYR A 234 -31.10 26.48 -21.78
N SER A 235 -30.38 25.68 -22.57
CA SER A 235 -30.23 25.93 -24.01
C SER A 235 -31.10 25.00 -24.87
N ASP A 236 -31.52 25.48 -26.05
CA ASP A 236 -32.20 24.70 -27.11
C ASP A 236 -31.25 23.72 -27.83
N THR A 237 -30.12 23.39 -27.21
CA THR A 237 -29.15 22.46 -27.79
C THR A 237 -29.78 21.06 -27.80
N PRO A 238 -29.84 20.37 -28.96
CA PRO A 238 -30.49 19.07 -29.06
C PRO A 238 -29.84 18.06 -28.11
N ARG A 239 -30.67 17.48 -27.23
CA ARG A 239 -30.25 16.50 -26.23
C ARG A 239 -29.83 15.20 -26.91
N GLY A 240 -28.53 15.06 -27.16
CA GLY A 240 -27.94 13.86 -27.72
C GLY A 240 -27.83 12.70 -26.72
N THR A 241 -27.84 11.47 -27.23
CA THR A 241 -27.27 10.33 -26.49
C THR A 241 -25.74 10.34 -26.61
N TRP A 242 -25.04 9.54 -25.81
CA TRP A 242 -23.59 9.34 -25.98
C TRP A 242 -23.21 8.95 -27.43
N SER A 243 -24.14 8.39 -28.21
CA SER A 243 -23.92 7.99 -29.59
C SER A 243 -24.30 9.01 -30.67
N THR A 244 -24.92 10.14 -30.33
CA THR A 244 -25.21 11.19 -31.32
C THR A 244 -23.94 11.96 -31.67
N GLY A 245 -23.61 12.01 -32.96
CA GLY A 245 -22.37 12.61 -33.47
C GLY A 245 -21.24 11.61 -33.73
N LEU A 246 -21.34 10.37 -33.23
CA LEU A 246 -20.46 9.28 -33.66
C LEU A 246 -20.96 8.75 -35.02
N GLY A 247 -20.04 8.62 -35.98
CA GLY A 247 -20.28 7.97 -37.26
C GLY A 247 -20.92 6.58 -37.08
N LYS A 248 -21.58 6.06 -38.12
CA LYS A 248 -22.34 4.80 -38.03
C LYS A 248 -21.48 3.74 -37.34
N LYS A 249 -22.07 2.85 -36.53
CA LYS A 249 -21.38 1.86 -35.68
C LYS A 249 -20.33 0.96 -36.40
N ASN A 250 -20.25 1.00 -37.72
CA ASN A 250 -19.31 0.26 -38.56
C ASN A 250 -18.24 1.13 -39.26
N GLU A 251 -18.31 2.45 -39.15
CA GLU A 251 -17.40 3.41 -39.79
C GLU A 251 -16.03 3.47 -39.10
N ALA A 252 -15.99 3.20 -37.79
CA ALA A 252 -14.76 3.16 -37.01
C ALA A 252 -13.94 1.87 -37.16
N LYS A 253 -14.47 0.81 -37.81
CA LYS A 253 -13.71 -0.46 -37.98
C LYS A 253 -12.84 -0.47 -39.23
N THR A 254 -13.08 0.45 -40.15
CA THR A 254 -12.05 0.94 -41.07
C THR A 254 -11.21 1.95 -40.31
N GLY A 255 -10.30 1.46 -39.45
CA GLY A 255 -9.43 2.28 -38.60
C GLY A 255 -8.48 3.15 -39.42
N ALA A 256 -9.01 4.23 -39.96
CA ALA A 256 -8.30 5.33 -40.58
C ALA A 256 -8.84 6.61 -39.93
N ASP A 257 -7.93 7.31 -39.27
CA ASP A 257 -8.17 8.66 -38.79
C ASP A 257 -8.38 9.55 -40.03
N THR A 258 -9.60 10.08 -40.21
CA THR A 258 -9.97 10.93 -41.36
C THR A 258 -9.19 12.23 -41.40
N THR A 259 -8.42 12.53 -40.34
CA THR A 259 -7.65 13.75 -40.16
C THR A 259 -6.21 13.66 -40.65
N ALA A 260 -5.70 12.48 -41.04
CA ALA A 260 -4.31 12.30 -41.43
C ALA A 260 -4.08 12.46 -42.95
N SER A 261 -3.54 13.61 -43.39
CA SER A 261 -3.10 13.81 -44.78
C SER A 261 -1.70 13.21 -45.02
N GLY A 262 -1.64 11.97 -45.53
CA GLY A 262 -0.39 11.34 -45.97
C GLY A 262 -0.65 10.24 -47.00
N PRO A 263 0.36 9.75 -47.75
CA PRO A 263 0.16 8.73 -48.79
C PRO A 263 -0.20 7.39 -48.15
N LEU A 264 -1.49 7.21 -47.94
CA LEU A 264 -2.19 6.09 -47.30
C LEU A 264 -2.22 4.86 -48.22
N TYR A 265 -1.10 4.50 -48.83
CA TYR A 265 -1.03 3.40 -49.80
C TYR A 265 -0.38 2.15 -49.19
N GLN A 266 -1.04 1.59 -48.19
CA GLN A 266 -0.91 0.16 -47.92
C GLN A 266 -2.15 -0.51 -48.51
N MET A 267 -1.98 -1.28 -49.58
CA MET A 267 -3.03 -2.14 -50.13
C MET A 267 -3.47 -3.12 -49.03
N ARG A 268 -4.62 -2.83 -48.42
CA ARG A 268 -5.23 -3.70 -47.39
C ARG A 268 -6.15 -4.72 -48.08
N PRO A 269 -6.09 -6.01 -47.70
CA PRO A 269 -6.94 -7.03 -48.29
C PRO A 269 -8.42 -6.69 -48.09
N TYR A 270 -9.24 -6.89 -49.13
CA TYR A 270 -10.68 -6.71 -49.04
C TYR A 270 -11.28 -7.62 -47.95
N PRO A 271 -12.33 -7.16 -47.25
CA PRO A 271 -13.03 -7.99 -46.28
C PRO A 271 -13.56 -9.25 -46.95
N SER A 272 -13.48 -10.38 -46.24
CA SER A 272 -13.94 -11.66 -46.78
C SER A 272 -15.46 -11.63 -47.06
N PRO A 273 -15.96 -12.36 -48.07
CA PRO A 273 -17.37 -12.33 -48.43
C PRO A 273 -18.32 -12.62 -47.26
N GLY A 274 -17.95 -13.51 -46.33
CA GLY A 274 -18.73 -13.80 -45.14
C GLY A 274 -18.76 -12.67 -44.09
N ALA A 275 -17.78 -11.76 -44.09
CA ALA A 275 -17.82 -10.56 -43.26
C ALA A 275 -18.81 -9.52 -43.83
N VAL A 276 -18.84 -9.37 -45.15
CA VAL A 276 -19.79 -8.48 -45.85
C VAL A 276 -21.23 -8.94 -45.66
N LEU A 277 -21.50 -10.24 -45.79
CA LEU A 277 -22.84 -10.80 -45.60
C LEU A 277 -23.36 -10.61 -44.16
N ARG A 278 -22.49 -10.78 -43.15
CA ARG A 278 -22.86 -10.53 -41.75
C ARG A 278 -23.17 -9.06 -41.49
N ALA A 279 -22.37 -8.15 -42.02
CA ALA A 279 -22.59 -6.71 -41.88
C ALA A 279 -23.94 -6.26 -42.51
N ASN A 280 -24.30 -6.81 -43.67
CA ASN A 280 -25.58 -6.51 -44.32
C ASN A 280 -26.77 -7.09 -43.54
N ALA A 281 -26.63 -8.30 -43.00
CA ALA A 281 -27.66 -8.91 -42.17
C ALA A 281 -27.90 -8.14 -40.85
N GLU A 282 -26.86 -7.58 -40.25
CA GLU A 282 -26.98 -6.71 -39.06
C GLU A 282 -27.61 -5.36 -39.39
N GLY A 283 -27.33 -4.79 -40.56
CA GLY A 283 -27.96 -3.56 -41.04
C GLY A 283 -29.45 -3.70 -41.35
N SER A 284 -29.88 -4.87 -41.81
CA SER A 284 -31.29 -5.20 -42.10
C SER A 284 -32.15 -5.49 -40.87
N LYS A 285 -31.56 -5.66 -39.69
CA LYS A 285 -32.27 -5.98 -38.43
C LYS A 285 -32.69 -4.74 -37.63
N LYS A 286 -32.64 -3.56 -38.23
CA LYS A 286 -33.11 -2.30 -37.64
C LYS A 286 -34.43 -1.87 -38.24
#